data_AF-A0A5C7BBE8-F1
#
_entry.id   AF-A0A5C7BBE8-F1
#
_cell.length_a   1.000
_cell.length_b   1.000
_cell.length_c   1.000
_cell.angle_alpha   90.00
_cell.angle_beta   90.00
_cell.angle_gamma   90.00
#
_symmetry.space_group_name_H-M   'P 1'
#
loop_
_entity.id
_entity.type
_entity.pdbx_description
1 polymer ?
#
loop_
_entity_poly.entity_id
_entity_poly.type
_entity_poly.pdbx_seq_one_letter_code
_entity_poly.pdbx_strand_id
1 'polypeptide(L)'
;MKKLLFAIAFICTLSIQAQDNSEFKTQTIEFLKLTGTGDAFNNAIAQIGAMVPEEKKEAYTKEASRTLDDVYSKIAEVYMEEFTEEDIAELVLFYKSDLGKKLSSKQTQLTQSGMMIGQTWGMELSQIAGKYAN
;
A
#
# COMPACT_ATOMS: atom_id res chain seq x y z
N MET A 1 -36.10 16.89 32.00
CA MET A 1 -34.62 16.97 32.11
C MET A 1 -33.94 15.61 32.05
N LYS A 2 -34.38 14.58 32.81
CA LYS A 2 -33.80 13.22 32.70
C LYS A 2 -33.93 12.58 31.31
N LYS A 3 -35.06 12.80 30.61
CA LYS A 3 -35.27 12.31 29.23
C LYS A 3 -34.47 13.08 28.16
N LEU A 4 -34.02 14.30 28.48
CA LEU A 4 -33.21 15.13 27.56
C LEU A 4 -31.73 14.76 27.65
N LEU A 5 -31.26 14.33 28.84
CA LEU A 5 -29.88 13.85 29.04
C LEU A 5 -29.61 12.51 28.34
N PHE A 6 -30.61 11.62 28.24
CA PHE A 6 -30.48 10.37 27.49
C PHE A 6 -30.40 10.56 25.97
N ALA A 7 -31.04 11.61 25.43
CA ALA A 7 -31.02 11.89 23.99
C ALA A 7 -29.65 12.43 23.52
N ILE A 8 -28.93 13.17 24.38
CA ILE A 8 -27.59 13.69 24.06
C ILE A 8 -26.54 12.57 24.13
N ALA A 9 -26.66 11.66 25.11
CA ALA A 9 -25.75 10.51 25.23
C ALA A 9 -25.84 9.55 24.03
N PHE A 10 -27.01 9.42 23.39
CA PHE A 10 -27.19 8.57 22.20
C PHE A 10 -26.64 9.19 20.90
N ILE A 11 -26.53 10.52 20.83
CA ILE A 11 -25.94 11.21 19.68
C ILE A 11 -24.40 11.13 19.72
N CYS A 12 -23.81 11.10 20.92
CA CYS A 12 -22.35 10.97 21.08
C CYS A 12 -21.79 9.62 20.60
N THR A 13 -22.57 8.53 20.59
CA THR A 13 -22.07 7.21 20.15
C THR A 13 -22.03 7.06 18.62
N LEU A 14 -22.80 7.86 17.87
CA LEU A 14 -22.83 7.81 16.41
C LEU A 14 -21.73 8.64 15.75
N SER A 15 -21.21 9.65 16.44
CA SER A 15 -20.12 10.49 15.91
C SER A 15 -18.73 9.85 16.01
N ILE A 16 -18.57 8.80 16.83
CA ILE A 16 -17.26 8.15 17.05
C ILE A 16 -16.81 7.42 15.77
N GLN A 17 -17.71 6.71 15.09
CA GLN A 17 -17.37 5.93 13.90
C GLN A 17 -17.02 6.78 12.66
N ALA A 18 -17.54 8.01 12.57
CA ALA A 18 -17.27 8.89 11.42
C ALA A 18 -15.94 9.65 11.56
N GLN A 19 -15.46 9.87 12.78
CA GLN A 19 -14.19 10.53 13.05
C GLN A 19 -13.01 9.54 12.97
N ASP A 20 -13.18 8.31 13.48
CA ASP A 20 -12.19 7.21 13.42
C ASP A 20 -11.73 6.91 12.00
N ASN A 21 -12.68 6.84 11.06
CA ASN A 21 -12.38 6.34 9.72
C ASN A 21 -11.42 7.29 8.94
N SER A 22 -11.38 8.57 9.30
CA SER A 22 -10.49 9.55 8.67
C SER A 22 -9.04 9.43 9.14
N GLU A 23 -8.83 9.16 10.44
CA GLU A 23 -7.50 8.97 11.02
C GLU A 23 -6.94 7.61 10.63
N PHE A 24 -7.75 6.56 10.74
CA PHE A 24 -7.38 5.21 10.31
C PHE A 24 -6.96 5.17 8.83
N LYS A 25 -7.74 5.80 7.94
CA LYS A 25 -7.39 5.91 6.51
C LYS A 25 -6.10 6.70 6.29
N THR A 26 -5.91 7.79 7.02
CA THR A 26 -4.69 8.61 6.90
C THR A 26 -3.45 7.82 7.32
N GLN A 27 -3.51 7.10 8.44
CA GLN A 27 -2.43 6.22 8.90
C GLN A 27 -2.18 5.09 7.91
N THR A 28 -3.23 4.50 7.33
CA THR A 28 -3.09 3.46 6.30
C THR A 28 -2.40 3.99 5.05
N ILE A 29 -2.73 5.21 4.60
CA ILE A 29 -2.02 5.87 3.50
C ILE A 29 -0.55 6.13 3.86
N GLU A 30 -0.26 6.55 5.10
CA GLU A 30 1.12 6.70 5.56
C GLU A 30 1.88 5.38 5.51
N PHE A 31 1.30 4.31 6.05
CA PHE A 31 1.83 2.95 5.96
C PHE A 31 2.17 2.59 4.51
N LEU A 32 1.21 2.75 3.58
CA LEU A 32 1.43 2.45 2.16
C LEU A 32 2.60 3.25 1.56
N LYS A 33 2.76 4.52 1.95
CA LYS A 33 3.89 5.36 1.50
C LYS A 33 5.22 4.96 2.12
N LEU A 34 5.22 4.39 3.32
CA LEU A 34 6.43 3.86 3.98
C LEU A 34 6.87 2.50 3.41
N THR A 35 5.92 1.74 2.88
CA THR A 35 6.22 0.57 2.06
C THR A 35 6.77 1.00 0.69
N GLY A 36 7.54 0.13 0.03
CA GLY A 36 8.08 0.37 -1.31
C GLY A 36 7.04 0.62 -2.42
N THR A 37 5.75 0.63 -2.09
CA THR A 37 4.63 0.97 -2.98
C THR A 37 4.76 2.39 -3.54
N GLY A 38 5.24 3.35 -2.75
CA GLY A 38 5.44 4.71 -3.25
C GLY A 38 6.50 4.83 -4.33
N ASP A 39 7.62 4.12 -4.16
CA ASP A 39 8.66 4.04 -5.18
C ASP A 39 8.15 3.32 -6.42
N ALA A 40 7.32 2.28 -6.26
CA ALA A 40 6.72 1.57 -7.40
C ALA A 40 5.85 2.50 -8.27
N PHE A 41 5.00 3.33 -7.67
CA PHE A 41 4.18 4.29 -8.43
C PHE A 41 5.02 5.39 -9.08
N ASN A 42 5.99 5.94 -8.37
CA ASN A 42 6.90 6.93 -8.94
C ASN A 42 7.70 6.37 -10.12
N ASN A 43 8.18 5.14 -10.00
CA ASN A 43 8.87 4.44 -11.09
C ASN A 43 7.93 4.19 -12.28
N ALA A 44 6.67 3.83 -12.05
CA ALA A 44 5.68 3.67 -13.12
C ALA A 44 5.42 4.99 -13.86
N ILE A 45 5.24 6.09 -13.13
CA ILE A 45 5.11 7.44 -13.72
C ILE A 45 6.36 7.77 -14.55
N ALA A 46 7.56 7.55 -14.01
CA ALA A 46 8.79 7.82 -14.74
C ALA A 46 8.95 6.97 -16.00
N GLN A 47 8.61 5.67 -15.92
CA GLN A 47 8.71 4.73 -17.04
C GLN A 47 7.75 5.09 -18.18
N ILE A 48 6.49 5.43 -17.86
CA ILE A 48 5.52 5.86 -18.86
C ILE A 48 5.91 7.24 -19.42
N GLY A 49 6.36 8.13 -18.53
CA GLY A 49 6.88 9.46 -18.86
C GLY A 49 8.13 9.48 -19.73
N ALA A 50 8.84 8.35 -19.85
CA ALA A 50 10.01 8.24 -20.71
C ALA A 50 9.68 8.51 -22.19
N MET A 51 8.43 8.30 -22.59
CA MET A 51 7.93 8.57 -23.95
C MET A 51 7.42 10.02 -24.14
N VAL A 52 7.35 10.82 -23.08
CA VAL A 52 6.89 12.21 -23.13
C VAL A 52 8.03 13.12 -23.60
N PRO A 53 7.77 14.08 -24.53
CA PRO A 53 8.77 15.07 -24.94
C PRO A 53 9.38 15.80 -23.74
N GLU A 54 10.68 16.09 -23.79
CA GLU A 54 11.45 16.61 -22.66
C GLU A 54 10.82 17.89 -22.08
N GLU A 55 10.38 18.80 -22.96
CA GLU A 55 9.73 20.06 -22.60
C GLU A 55 8.36 19.90 -21.91
N LYS A 56 7.77 18.70 -21.98
CA LYS A 56 6.47 18.37 -21.36
C LYS A 56 6.61 17.45 -20.15
N LYS A 57 7.80 16.90 -19.86
CA LYS A 57 8.00 15.92 -18.78
C LYS A 57 7.65 16.47 -17.40
N GLU A 58 7.99 17.73 -17.11
CA GLU A 58 7.66 18.35 -15.83
C GLU A 58 6.14 18.45 -15.65
N ALA A 59 5.43 18.95 -16.66
CA ALA A 59 3.97 19.08 -16.63
C ALA A 59 3.29 17.71 -16.48
N TYR A 60 3.73 16.72 -17.27
CA TYR A 60 3.27 15.33 -17.16
C TYR A 60 3.48 14.77 -15.76
N THR A 61 4.70 14.88 -15.22
CA THR A 61 5.04 14.34 -13.89
C THR A 61 4.16 14.96 -12.83
N LYS A 62 3.99 16.29 -12.86
CA LYS A 62 3.14 17.01 -11.91
C LYS A 62 1.67 16.60 -12.00
N GLU A 63 1.15 16.38 -13.20
CA GLU A 63 -0.23 15.93 -13.39
C GLU A 63 -0.42 14.48 -12.94
N ALA A 64 0.49 13.58 -13.33
CA ALA A 64 0.47 12.18 -12.93
C ALA A 64 0.63 12.00 -11.41
N SER A 65 1.53 12.75 -10.75
CA SER A 65 1.69 12.66 -9.29
C SER A 65 0.43 13.06 -8.53
N ARG A 66 -0.43 13.95 -9.07
CA ARG A 66 -1.71 14.30 -8.44
C ARG A 66 -2.72 13.16 -8.45
N THR A 67 -2.57 12.18 -9.34
CA THR A 67 -3.47 11.02 -9.36
C THR A 67 -3.16 10.04 -8.22
N LEU A 68 -1.99 10.15 -7.59
CA LEU A 68 -1.55 9.21 -6.56
C LEU A 68 -2.42 9.27 -5.30
N ASP A 69 -2.96 10.44 -4.94
CA ASP A 69 -3.79 10.56 -3.74
C ASP A 69 -5.05 9.69 -3.81
N ASP A 70 -5.73 9.65 -4.97
CA ASP A 70 -6.89 8.78 -5.19
C ASP A 70 -6.49 7.29 -5.18
N VAL A 71 -5.33 6.96 -5.77
CA VAL A 71 -4.81 5.58 -5.78
C VAL A 71 -4.50 5.11 -4.36
N TYR A 72 -3.77 5.90 -3.57
CA TYR A 72 -3.51 5.56 -2.17
C TYR A 72 -4.79 5.45 -1.35
N SER A 73 -5.75 6.36 -1.58
CA SER A 73 -7.06 6.32 -0.92
C SER A 73 -7.79 5.00 -1.17
N LYS A 74 -7.85 4.53 -2.42
CA LYS A 74 -8.51 3.27 -2.78
C LYS A 74 -7.78 2.04 -2.25
N ILE A 75 -6.45 2.05 -2.27
CA ILE A 75 -5.67 0.94 -1.70
C ILE A 75 -5.82 0.90 -0.18
N ALA A 76 -5.84 2.07 0.47
CA ALA A 76 -6.06 2.15 1.91
C ALA A 76 -7.40 1.53 2.31
N GLU A 77 -8.48 1.77 1.56
CA GLU A 77 -9.78 1.14 1.81
C GLU A 77 -9.69 -0.39 1.80
N VAL A 78 -8.95 -0.99 0.85
CA VAL A 78 -8.74 -2.45 0.81
C VAL A 78 -7.98 -2.95 2.04
N TYR A 79 -6.96 -2.22 2.50
CA TYR A 79 -6.24 -2.61 3.72
C TYR A 79 -7.11 -2.48 4.97
N MET A 80 -7.96 -1.45 5.04
CA MET A 80 -8.86 -1.22 6.17
C MET A 80 -9.99 -2.26 6.28
N GLU A 81 -10.25 -3.03 5.22
CA GLU A 81 -11.15 -4.20 5.26
C GLU A 81 -10.52 -5.42 5.94
N GLU A 82 -9.17 -5.50 5.96
CA GLU A 82 -8.43 -6.68 6.39
C GLU A 82 -7.64 -6.48 7.70
N PHE A 83 -7.30 -5.23 8.03
CA PHE A 83 -6.49 -4.87 9.20
C PHE A 83 -7.28 -3.94 10.12
N THR A 84 -6.99 -3.97 11.43
CA THR A 84 -7.51 -2.94 12.34
C THR A 84 -6.62 -1.69 12.33
N GLU A 85 -7.09 -0.61 12.97
CA GLU A 85 -6.29 0.60 13.15
C GLU A 85 -5.03 0.32 13.98
N GLU A 86 -5.15 -0.50 15.02
CA GLU A 86 -4.00 -0.90 15.85
C GLU A 86 -2.97 -1.69 15.04
N ASP A 87 -3.41 -2.62 14.18
CA ASP A 87 -2.50 -3.36 13.30
C ASP A 87 -1.72 -2.41 12.37
N ILE A 88 -2.42 -1.46 11.75
CA ILE A 88 -1.78 -0.45 10.88
C ILE A 88 -0.83 0.44 11.68
N ALA A 89 -1.19 0.86 12.89
CA ALA A 89 -0.32 1.66 13.74
C ALA A 89 0.98 0.91 14.09
N GLU A 90 0.90 -0.38 14.43
CA GLU A 90 2.07 -1.22 14.68
C GLU A 90 2.95 -1.37 13.41
N LEU A 91 2.33 -1.56 12.25
CA LEU A 91 3.04 -1.62 10.97
C LEU A 91 3.75 -0.30 10.66
N VAL A 92 3.11 0.85 10.87
CA VAL A 92 3.74 2.17 10.72
C VAL A 92 4.95 2.29 11.63
N LEU A 93 4.84 1.89 12.91
CA LEU A 93 5.96 1.92 13.85
C LEU A 93 7.12 1.03 13.37
N PHE A 94 6.82 -0.19 12.90
CA PHE A 94 7.82 -1.08 12.35
C PHE A 94 8.51 -0.48 11.12
N TYR A 95 7.77 0.01 10.13
CA TYR A 95 8.33 0.57 8.90
C TYR A 95 9.08 1.90 9.11
N LYS A 96 8.83 2.62 10.21
CA LYS A 96 9.64 3.78 10.64
C LYS A 96 10.98 3.40 11.27
N SER A 97 11.12 2.18 11.80
CA SER A 97 12.38 1.67 12.36
C SER A 97 13.46 1.49 11.29
N ASP A 98 14.73 1.42 11.71
CA ASP A 98 15.86 1.18 10.79
C ASP A 98 15.74 -0.16 10.07
N LEU A 99 15.24 -1.19 10.76
CA LEU A 99 14.99 -2.50 10.17
C LEU A 99 13.86 -2.45 9.14
N GLY A 100 12.76 -1.79 9.46
CA GLY A 100 11.62 -1.64 8.55
C GLY A 100 11.98 -0.86 7.28
N LYS A 101 12.73 0.25 7.43
CA LYS A 101 13.29 1.00 6.29
C LYS A 101 14.22 0.14 5.44
N LYS A 102 15.11 -0.63 6.08
CA LYS A 102 16.00 -1.57 5.37
C LYS A 102 15.19 -2.60 4.60
N LEU A 103 14.17 -3.20 5.21
CA LEU A 103 13.30 -4.17 4.53
C LEU A 103 12.59 -3.53 3.34
N SER A 104 11.96 -2.37 3.53
CA SER A 104 11.27 -1.62 2.46
C SER A 104 12.19 -1.37 1.26
N SER A 105 13.42 -0.89 1.51
CA SER A 105 14.43 -0.63 0.46
C SER A 105 14.92 -1.90 -0.28
N LYS A 106 14.79 -3.08 0.33
CA LYS A 106 15.25 -4.36 -0.22
C LYS A 106 14.13 -5.19 -0.81
N GLN A 107 12.87 -4.87 -0.51
CA GLN A 107 11.70 -5.67 -0.87
C GLN A 107 11.65 -5.97 -2.37
N THR A 108 11.80 -4.96 -3.23
CA THR A 108 11.79 -5.14 -4.69
C THR A 108 12.88 -6.10 -5.16
N GLN A 109 14.11 -5.95 -4.67
CA GLN A 109 15.24 -6.83 -5.02
C GLN A 109 14.99 -8.28 -4.57
N LEU A 110 14.44 -8.45 -3.36
CA LEU A 110 14.10 -9.77 -2.82
C LEU A 110 12.99 -10.43 -3.64
N THR A 111 11.93 -9.70 -3.99
CA THR A 111 10.84 -10.20 -4.84
C THR A 111 11.35 -10.64 -6.21
N GLN A 112 12.18 -9.82 -6.86
CA GLN A 112 12.79 -10.18 -8.16
C GLN A 112 13.67 -11.45 -8.05
N SER A 113 14.47 -11.54 -6.99
CA SER A 113 15.32 -12.72 -6.75
C SER A 113 14.47 -13.98 -6.53
N GLY A 114 13.39 -13.86 -5.75
CA GLY A 114 12.44 -14.94 -5.51
C GLY A 114 11.76 -15.42 -6.79
N MET A 115 11.33 -14.50 -7.67
CA MET A 115 10.76 -14.85 -8.98
C MET A 115 11.73 -15.67 -9.83
N MET A 116 13.00 -15.28 -9.91
CA MET A 116 14.02 -16.00 -10.69
C MET A 116 14.30 -17.41 -10.13
N ILE A 117 14.36 -17.54 -8.80
CA ILE A 117 14.50 -18.85 -8.14
C ILE A 117 13.27 -19.72 -8.46
N GLY A 118 12.07 -19.16 -8.35
CA GLY A 118 10.83 -19.86 -8.66
C GLY A 118 10.75 -20.33 -10.11
N GLN A 119 11.23 -19.52 -11.07
CA GLN A 119 11.33 -19.93 -12.48
C GLN A 119 12.26 -21.12 -12.66
N THR A 120 13.43 -21.11 -12.01
CA THR A 120 14.37 -22.25 -12.04
C THR A 120 13.72 -23.51 -11.49
N TRP A 121 13.10 -23.41 -10.32
CA TRP A 121 12.38 -24.52 -9.70
C TRP A 121 11.23 -25.05 -10.57
N GLY A 122 10.47 -24.17 -11.24
CA GLY A 122 9.40 -24.58 -12.17
C GLY A 122 9.90 -25.40 -13.37
N MET A 123 11.11 -25.11 -13.87
CA MET A 123 11.75 -25.93 -14.91
C MET A 123 12.13 -27.31 -14.37
N GLU A 124 12.66 -27.40 -13.16
CA GLU A 124 12.96 -28.67 -12.50
C GLU A 124 11.70 -29.52 -12.31
N LEU A 125 10.60 -28.91 -11.85
CA LEU A 125 9.31 -29.59 -11.73
C LEU A 125 8.80 -30.12 -13.07
N SER A 126 8.96 -29.36 -14.15
CA SER A 126 8.56 -29.79 -15.50
C SER A 126 9.34 -31.02 -15.95
N GLN A 127 10.65 -31.07 -15.65
CA GLN A 127 11.49 -32.25 -15.92
C GLN A 127 11.06 -33.46 -15.07
N ILE A 128 10.71 -33.25 -13.80
CA ILE A 128 10.19 -34.31 -12.93
C ILE A 128 8.88 -34.85 -13.48
N ALA A 129 7.92 -33.98 -13.80
CA ALA A 129 6.62 -34.39 -14.34
C ALA A 129 6.77 -35.22 -15.63
N GLY A 130 7.71 -34.86 -16.51
CA GLY A 130 8.01 -35.63 -17.71
C GLY A 130 8.43 -37.08 -17.45
N LYS A 131 9.03 -37.40 -16.29
CA LYS A 131 9.41 -38.78 -15.91
C LYS A 131 8.19 -39.66 -15.59
N TYR A 132 7.06 -39.06 -15.23
CA TYR A 132 5.84 -39.76 -14.85
C TYR A 132 4.73 -39.65 -15.89
N ALA A 133 4.99 -38.97 -17.02
CA ALA A 133 4.03 -38.79 -18.10
C ALA A 133 3.92 -40.02 -19.05
N ASN A 134 4.67 -41.10 -18.79
CA ASN A 134 4.60 -42.38 -19.50
C ASN A 134 4.48 -43.55 -18.52
#